data_AF-A0A1G2LDK5-F1
#
_entry.id   AF-A0A1G2LDK5-F1
#
_cell.length_a   1.000
_cell.length_b   1.000
_cell.length_c   1.000
_cell.angle_alpha   90.00
_cell.angle_beta   90.00
_cell.angle_gamma   90.00
#
_symmetry.space_group_name_H-M   'P 1'
#
loop_
_entity.id
_entity.type
_entity.pdbx_description
1 polymer ?
#
loop_
_entity_poly.entity_id
_entity_poly.type
_entity_poly.pdbx_seq_one_letter_code
_entity_poly.pdbx_strand_id
1 'polypeptide(L)'
;MFLRRNLRPAQDQRGFTLVDVMIAVAIISILAAIVVPLYGNVTARIRVIEARNNARIIATAVVAYSRRTGNLPAALADLAVPVVVNGACAGPFLDPIPTPPKGGDWPAAYTYTVTGQTFVVFASGDGATITMP
;
A
#
# COMPACT_ATOMS: atom_id res chain seq x y z
N MET A 1 14.31 15.90 78.97
CA MET A 1 13.31 15.57 77.93
C MET A 1 13.81 16.13 76.61
N PHE A 2 14.35 15.29 75.73
CA PHE A 2 15.01 15.72 74.47
C PHE A 2 13.96 15.84 73.35
N LEU A 3 13.74 17.05 72.82
CA LEU A 3 12.92 17.23 71.61
C LEU A 3 13.71 16.78 70.37
N ARG A 4 13.32 15.65 69.78
CA ARG A 4 13.76 15.23 68.44
C ARG A 4 13.10 16.14 67.40
N ARG A 5 13.90 16.98 66.74
CA ARG A 5 13.47 17.78 65.59
C ARG A 5 13.46 16.90 64.33
N ASN A 6 12.28 16.45 63.92
CA ASN A 6 12.06 15.77 62.65
C ASN A 6 12.22 16.78 61.49
N LEU A 7 13.38 16.77 60.83
CA LEU A 7 13.58 17.49 59.58
C LEU A 7 12.99 16.66 58.45
N ARG A 8 11.80 17.03 57.98
CA ARG A 8 11.28 16.52 56.71
C ARG A 8 12.15 17.09 55.58
N PRO A 9 12.73 16.26 54.69
CA PRO A 9 13.40 16.79 53.52
C PRO A 9 12.36 17.54 52.68
N ALA A 10 12.64 18.81 52.37
CA ALA A 10 11.86 19.56 51.41
C ALA A 10 11.95 18.84 50.07
N GLN A 11 10.84 18.27 49.59
CA GLN A 11 10.76 17.81 48.23
C GLN A 11 10.89 19.04 47.34
N ASP A 12 12.03 19.14 46.65
CA ASP A 12 12.35 20.17 45.67
C ASP A 12 11.34 20.05 44.53
N GLN A 13 10.24 20.82 44.63
CA GLN A 13 9.20 20.88 43.61
C GLN A 13 9.76 21.65 42.40
N ARG A 14 10.60 20.98 41.62
CA ARG A 14 11.09 21.46 40.33
C ARG A 14 9.92 21.47 39.35
N GLY A 15 9.21 22.59 39.32
CA GLY A 15 8.15 22.85 38.34
C GLY A 15 8.73 23.00 36.94
N PHE A 16 7.95 22.57 35.95
CA PHE A 16 8.25 22.76 34.54
C PHE A 16 8.29 24.27 34.24
N THR A 17 9.39 24.77 33.67
CA THR A 17 9.50 26.21 33.39
C THR A 17 8.74 26.56 32.10
N LEU A 18 8.17 27.75 32.02
CA LEU A 18 7.57 28.25 30.77
C LEU A 18 8.61 28.31 29.64
N VAL A 19 9.87 28.54 29.99
CA VAL A 19 10.99 28.56 29.06
C VAL A 19 11.22 27.18 28.45
N ASP A 20 11.15 26.11 29.24
CA ASP A 20 11.27 24.74 28.74
C ASP A 20 10.15 24.39 27.75
N VAL A 21 8.91 24.80 28.04
CA VAL A 21 7.78 24.60 27.10
C VAL A 21 8.00 25.41 25.82
N MET A 22 8.45 26.67 25.93
CA MET A 22 8.62 27.54 24.77
C MET A 22 9.69 27.04 23.81
N ILE A 23 10.82 26.57 24.34
CA ILE A 23 11.90 25.98 23.54
C ILE A 23 11.45 24.65 22.92
N ALA A 24 10.72 23.82 23.68
CA ALA A 24 10.19 22.56 23.16
C ALA A 24 9.25 22.77 21.96
N VAL A 25 8.30 23.71 22.06
CA VAL A 25 7.37 24.02 20.97
C VAL A 25 8.11 24.60 19.76
N ALA A 26 9.14 25.43 19.97
CA ALA A 26 9.97 25.96 18.89
C ALA A 26 10.65 24.83 18.09
N ILE A 27 11.27 23.86 18.77
CA ILE A 27 11.93 22.72 18.11
C ILE A 27 10.91 21.84 17.37
N ILE A 28 9.77 21.52 18.00
CA ILE A 28 8.72 20.71 17.39
C ILE A 28 8.18 21.37 16.11
N SER A 29 8.04 22.71 16.10
CA SER A 29 7.55 23.44 14.92
C SER A 29 8.50 23.33 13.71
N ILE A 30 9.81 23.39 13.95
CA ILE A 30 10.84 23.25 12.90
C ILE A 30 10.85 21.81 12.37
N LEU A 31 10.80 20.81 13.25
CA LEU A 31 10.74 19.41 12.85
C LEU A 31 9.48 19.11 12.03
N ALA A 32 8.31 19.59 12.49
CA ALA A 32 7.05 19.40 11.78
C ALA A 32 7.07 20.01 10.37
N ALA A 33 7.70 21.18 10.19
CA ALA A 33 7.78 21.85 8.90
C ALA A 33 8.53 21.04 7.82
N ILE A 34 9.59 20.31 8.20
CA ILE A 34 10.37 19.48 7.27
C ILE A 34 9.67 18.15 6.99
N VAL A 35 9.05 17.59 8.03
CA VAL A 35 8.45 16.25 8.03
C VAL A 35 7.24 16.19 7.09
N VAL A 36 6.34 17.18 7.12
CA VAL A 36 5.07 17.18 6.33
C VAL A 36 5.23 17.02 4.81
N PRO A 37 6.05 17.80 4.08
CA PRO A 37 6.12 17.73 2.61
C PRO A 37 6.67 16.40 2.06
N LEU A 38 7.43 15.64 2.86
CA LEU A 38 8.05 14.38 2.43
C LEU A 38 7.03 13.22 2.30
N TYR A 39 5.96 13.19 3.09
CA TYR A 39 5.02 12.06 3.12
C TYR A 39 4.18 11.91 1.84
N GLY A 40 3.83 13.02 1.18
CA GLY A 40 3.00 12.97 -0.03
C GLY A 40 3.69 12.23 -1.18
N ASN A 41 4.96 12.55 -1.44
CA ASN A 41 5.70 11.97 -2.57
C ASN A 41 6.07 10.50 -2.34
N VAL A 42 6.35 10.12 -1.09
CA VAL A 42 6.72 8.73 -0.74
C VAL A 42 5.50 7.82 -0.88
N THR A 43 4.33 8.25 -0.40
CA THR A 43 3.11 7.44 -0.50
C THR A 43 2.66 7.25 -1.95
N ALA A 44 2.70 8.28 -2.80
CA ALA A 44 2.44 8.15 -4.24
C ALA A 44 3.38 7.14 -4.90
N ARG A 45 4.69 7.20 -4.61
CA ARG A 45 5.66 6.24 -5.16
C ARG A 45 5.41 4.79 -4.71
N ILE A 46 5.03 4.59 -3.45
CA ILE A 46 4.67 3.26 -2.92
C ILE A 46 3.46 2.70 -3.67
N ARG A 47 2.43 3.52 -3.90
CA ARG A 47 1.23 3.12 -4.67
C ARG A 47 1.60 2.70 -6.09
N VAL A 48 2.44 3.47 -6.79
CA VAL A 48 2.90 3.09 -8.14
C VAL A 48 3.61 1.74 -8.16
N ILE A 49 4.45 1.46 -7.16
CA ILE A 49 5.15 0.18 -7.02
C ILE A 49 4.17 -0.96 -6.74
N GLU A 50 3.25 -0.76 -5.81
CA GLU A 50 2.19 -1.72 -5.50
C GLU A 50 1.34 -2.03 -6.73
N ALA A 51 0.88 -0.99 -7.43
CA ALA A 51 0.08 -1.13 -8.64
C ALA A 51 0.80 -1.92 -9.73
N ARG A 52 2.11 -1.71 -9.87
CA ARG A 52 2.96 -2.44 -10.83
C ARG A 52 3.13 -3.91 -10.45
N ASN A 53 3.33 -4.19 -9.17
CA ASN A 53 3.46 -5.56 -8.67
C ASN A 53 2.16 -6.34 -8.87
N ASN A 54 1.02 -5.72 -8.54
CA ASN A 54 -0.31 -6.30 -8.72
C ASN A 54 -0.58 -6.59 -10.22
N ALA A 55 -0.28 -5.65 -11.12
CA ALA A 55 -0.43 -5.87 -12.56
C ALA A 55 0.44 -7.05 -13.06
N ARG A 56 1.65 -7.23 -12.52
CA ARG A 56 2.54 -8.35 -12.86
C ARG A 56 2.02 -9.69 -12.35
N ILE A 57 1.42 -9.73 -11.16
CA ILE A 57 0.77 -10.92 -10.61
C ILE A 57 -0.38 -11.33 -11.53
N ILE A 58 -1.22 -10.37 -11.94
CA ILE A 58 -2.33 -10.61 -12.88
C ILE A 58 -1.81 -11.17 -14.21
N ALA A 59 -0.81 -10.52 -14.83
CA ALA A 59 -0.25 -10.99 -16.09
C ALA A 59 0.31 -12.42 -15.99
N THR A 60 0.99 -12.74 -14.88
CA THR A 60 1.51 -14.10 -14.63
C THR A 60 0.38 -15.13 -14.52
N ALA A 61 -0.72 -14.79 -13.85
CA ALA A 61 -1.89 -15.65 -13.76
C ALA A 61 -2.59 -15.84 -15.12
N VAL A 62 -2.70 -14.79 -15.94
CA VAL A 62 -3.22 -14.87 -17.32
C VAL A 62 -2.39 -15.82 -18.16
N VAL A 63 -1.05 -15.74 -18.07
CA VAL A 63 -0.16 -16.67 -18.77
C VAL A 63 -0.36 -18.10 -18.25
N ALA A 64 -0.47 -18.31 -16.95
CA ALA A 64 -0.72 -19.63 -16.37
C ALA A 64 -2.07 -20.22 -16.83
N TYR A 65 -3.11 -19.41 -16.88
CA TYR A 65 -4.42 -19.78 -17.42
C TYR A 65 -4.29 -20.21 -18.88
N SER A 66 -3.68 -19.38 -19.73
CA SER A 66 -3.52 -19.68 -21.16
C SER A 66 -2.73 -20.96 -21.43
N ARG A 67 -1.70 -21.25 -20.63
CA ARG A 67 -0.91 -22.48 -20.74
C ARG A 67 -1.74 -23.72 -20.42
N ARG A 68 -2.76 -23.58 -19.58
CA ARG A 68 -3.58 -24.70 -19.14
C ARG A 68 -4.83 -24.89 -19.99
N THR A 69 -5.50 -23.81 -20.40
CA THR A 69 -6.74 -23.87 -21.18
C THR A 69 -6.52 -23.74 -22.69
N GLY A 70 -5.33 -23.31 -23.11
CA GLY A 70 -4.99 -23.03 -24.51
C GLY A 70 -5.53 -21.69 -25.03
N ASN A 71 -6.31 -20.96 -24.22
CA ASN A 71 -6.93 -19.69 -24.57
C ASN A 71 -6.65 -18.63 -23.50
N LEU A 72 -6.62 -17.36 -23.90
CA LEU A 72 -6.63 -16.25 -22.94
C LEU A 72 -7.99 -16.19 -22.22
N PRO A 73 -8.01 -15.79 -20.94
CA PRO A 73 -9.26 -15.51 -20.23
C PRO A 73 -10.01 -14.36 -20.92
N ALA A 74 -11.33 -14.40 -20.94
CA ALA A 74 -12.13 -13.32 -21.56
C ALA A 74 -12.27 -12.13 -20.61
N ALA A 75 -12.31 -12.41 -19.30
CA ALA A 75 -12.32 -11.41 -18.24
C ALA A 75 -11.34 -11.81 -17.12
N LEU A 76 -10.89 -10.83 -16.32
CA LEU A 76 -10.08 -11.11 -15.13
C LEU A 76 -10.81 -12.02 -14.14
N ALA A 77 -12.15 -11.96 -14.09
CA ALA A 77 -12.98 -12.81 -13.24
C ALA A 77 -12.78 -14.30 -13.53
N ASP A 78 -12.43 -14.68 -14.76
CA ASP A 78 -12.21 -16.07 -15.15
C ASP A 78 -10.98 -16.67 -14.46
N LEU A 79 -10.04 -15.84 -13.98
CA LEU A 79 -8.87 -16.29 -13.23
C LEU A 79 -9.23 -16.79 -11.83
N ALA A 80 -10.32 -16.28 -11.25
CA ALA A 80 -10.79 -16.64 -9.92
C ALA A 80 -11.65 -17.91 -9.94
N VAL A 81 -11.99 -18.43 -11.12
CA VAL A 81 -12.86 -19.60 -11.27
C VAL A 81 -12.02 -20.81 -11.73
N PRO A 82 -12.13 -21.98 -11.08
CA PRO A 82 -11.48 -23.19 -11.58
C PRO A 82 -12.14 -23.66 -12.89
N VAL A 83 -11.32 -24.10 -13.85
CA VAL A 83 -11.74 -24.62 -15.16
C VAL A 83 -11.34 -26.09 -15.28
N VAL A 84 -12.20 -26.93 -15.85
CA VAL A 84 -11.85 -28.32 -16.15
C VAL A 84 -11.23 -28.40 -17.54
N VAL A 85 -10.01 -28.91 -17.63
CA VAL A 85 -9.32 -29.16 -18.89
C VAL A 85 -8.94 -30.63 -18.96
N ASN A 86 -9.36 -31.33 -20.01
CA ASN A 86 -9.12 -32.77 -20.22
C ASN A 86 -9.50 -33.64 -19.02
N GLY A 87 -10.64 -33.33 -18.38
CA GLY A 87 -11.17 -34.10 -17.24
C GLY A 87 -10.47 -33.81 -15.90
N ALA A 88 -9.50 -32.90 -15.85
CA ALA A 88 -8.84 -32.47 -14.62
C ALA A 88 -9.15 -31.00 -14.30
N CYS A 89 -9.50 -30.71 -13.04
CA CYS A 89 -9.65 -29.35 -12.56
C CYS A 89 -8.31 -28.61 -12.63
N ALA A 90 -8.36 -27.36 -13.09
CA ALA A 90 -7.25 -26.42 -13.10
C ALA A 90 -7.69 -25.08 -12.53
N GLY A 91 -6.84 -24.47 -11.72
CA GLY A 91 -7.16 -23.22 -11.02
C GLY A 91 -7.84 -23.44 -9.67
N PRO A 92 -8.32 -22.37 -9.03
CA PRO A 92 -8.29 -20.97 -9.49
C PRO A 92 -6.85 -20.47 -9.68
N PHE A 93 -6.64 -19.66 -10.71
CA PHE A 93 -5.31 -19.17 -11.10
C PHE A 93 -4.93 -17.89 -10.36
N LEU A 94 -5.93 -17.14 -9.88
CA LEU A 94 -5.74 -15.96 -9.04
C LEU A 94 -7.00 -15.65 -8.23
N ASP A 95 -6.94 -15.81 -6.91
CA ASP A 95 -8.01 -15.47 -5.96
C ASP A 95 -7.43 -14.97 -4.62
N PRO A 96 -7.75 -13.75 -4.17
CA PRO A 96 -8.57 -12.72 -4.82
C PRO A 96 -7.80 -11.98 -5.94
N ILE A 97 -8.54 -11.42 -6.89
CA ILE A 97 -7.97 -10.55 -7.93
C ILE A 97 -7.48 -9.25 -7.27
N PRO A 98 -6.18 -8.90 -7.38
CA PRO A 98 -5.65 -7.68 -6.79
C PRO A 98 -6.34 -6.43 -7.36
N THR A 99 -6.73 -5.50 -6.48
CA THR A 99 -7.20 -4.18 -6.88
C THR A 99 -6.04 -3.18 -6.87
N PRO A 100 -6.10 -2.12 -7.68
CA PRO A 100 -5.17 -1.00 -7.56
C PRO A 100 -5.21 -0.37 -6.15
N PRO A 101 -4.12 0.30 -5.73
CA PRO A 101 -4.05 0.93 -4.42
C PRO A 101 -5.08 2.06 -4.27
N LYS A 102 -5.53 2.31 -3.03
CA LYS A 102 -6.53 3.34 -2.73
C LYS A 102 -5.89 4.74 -2.64
N GLY A 103 -6.59 5.73 -3.20
CA GLY A 103 -6.14 7.14 -3.28
C GLY A 103 -5.22 7.36 -4.47
N GLY A 104 -4.88 8.62 -4.81
CA GLY A 104 -3.98 8.90 -5.93
C GLY A 104 -4.60 8.66 -7.31
N ASP A 105 -5.91 8.84 -7.44
CA ASP A 105 -6.65 8.72 -8.72
C ASP A 105 -6.53 7.35 -9.43
N TRP A 106 -6.11 6.31 -8.71
CA TRP A 106 -6.10 4.95 -9.23
C TRP A 106 -7.54 4.41 -9.42
N PRO A 107 -7.81 3.62 -10.47
CA PRO A 107 -9.12 3.06 -10.73
C PRO A 107 -9.48 1.98 -9.70
N ALA A 108 -10.78 1.68 -9.58
CA ALA A 108 -11.26 0.63 -8.68
C ALA A 108 -10.81 -0.79 -9.08
N ALA A 109 -10.48 -1.00 -10.36
CA ALA A 109 -10.02 -2.28 -10.90
C ALA A 109 -9.03 -2.05 -12.05
N TYR A 110 -8.20 -3.05 -12.33
CA TYR A 110 -7.38 -3.07 -13.53
C TYR A 110 -8.25 -3.25 -14.77
N THR A 111 -7.94 -2.51 -15.82
CA THR A 111 -8.54 -2.75 -17.13
C THR A 111 -7.79 -3.89 -17.80
N TYR A 112 -8.52 -4.88 -18.28
CA TYR A 112 -7.99 -6.00 -19.03
C TYR A 112 -8.59 -6.01 -20.41
N THR A 113 -7.73 -6.00 -21.43
CA THR A 113 -8.16 -6.05 -22.83
C THR A 113 -7.43 -7.19 -23.53
N VAL A 114 -8.14 -7.88 -24.42
CA VAL A 114 -7.60 -8.97 -25.22
C VAL A 114 -7.86 -8.65 -26.69
N THR A 115 -6.81 -8.72 -27.50
CA THR A 115 -6.90 -8.57 -28.96
C THR A 115 -6.20 -9.78 -29.59
N GLY A 116 -7.00 -10.73 -30.06
CA GLY A 116 -6.47 -12.00 -30.58
C GLY A 116 -5.77 -12.82 -29.50
N GLN A 117 -4.45 -12.99 -29.63
CA GLN A 117 -3.59 -13.74 -28.71
C GLN A 117 -2.73 -12.84 -27.81
N THR A 118 -2.98 -11.53 -27.82
CA THR A 118 -2.29 -10.56 -26.96
C THR A 118 -3.27 -10.01 -25.95
N PHE A 119 -2.82 -9.88 -24.71
CA PHE A 119 -3.58 -9.21 -23.67
C PHE A 119 -2.81 -7.99 -23.15
N VAL A 120 -3.54 -7.07 -22.55
CA VAL A 120 -2.97 -5.91 -21.87
C VAL A 120 -3.71 -5.69 -20.57
N VAL A 121 -2.95 -5.60 -19.48
CA VAL A 121 -3.42 -5.15 -18.17
C VAL A 121 -2.99 -3.70 -17.98
N PHE A 122 -3.95 -2.82 -17.75
CA PHE A 122 -3.77 -1.37 -17.67
C PHE A 122 -4.36 -0.78 -16.38
N ALA A 123 -3.64 0.17 -15.78
CA ALA A 123 -4.16 1.08 -14.77
C ALA A 123 -3.33 2.38 -14.74
N SER A 124 -3.97 3.51 -14.44
CA SER A 124 -3.32 4.82 -14.30
C SER A 124 -3.68 5.46 -12.96
N GLY A 125 -2.72 6.09 -12.30
CA GLY A 125 -2.89 6.83 -11.05
C GLY A 125 -1.58 7.47 -10.59
N ASP A 126 -1.65 8.49 -9.75
CA ASP A 126 -0.52 9.27 -9.24
C ASP A 126 0.41 9.78 -10.38
N GLY A 127 -0.17 10.15 -11.52
CA GLY A 127 0.56 10.59 -12.72
C GLY A 127 1.36 9.49 -13.43
N ALA A 128 1.25 8.24 -12.99
CA ALA A 128 1.89 7.08 -13.59
C ALA A 128 0.89 6.23 -14.37
N THR A 129 1.34 5.63 -15.47
CA THR A 129 0.57 4.64 -16.23
C THR A 129 1.30 3.31 -16.19
N ILE A 130 0.60 2.27 -15.74
CA ILE A 130 1.09 0.90 -15.72
C ILE A 130 0.40 0.16 -16.86
N THR A 131 1.21 -0.44 -17.73
CA THR A 131 0.78 -1.32 -18.81
C THR A 131 1.63 -2.58 -18.74
N MET A 132 0.98 -3.74 -18.67
CA MET A 132 1.64 -5.05 -18.69
C MET A 132 1.07 -5.89 -19.85
N PRO A 133 1.92 -6.60 -20.61
CA PRO A 133 1.48 -7.55 -21.62
C PRO A 133 1.04 -8.87 -21.00
#